data_AF-A0A6L7VQ63-F1
#
_entry.id   AF-A0A6L7VQ63-F1
#
_cell.length_a   1.000
_cell.length_b   1.000
_cell.length_c   1.000
_cell.angle_alpha   90.00
_cell.angle_beta   90.00
_cell.angle_gamma   90.00
#
_symmetry.space_group_name_H-M   'P 1'
#
loop_
_entity.id
_entity.type
_entity.pdbx_description
1 polymer ?
#
loop_
_entity_poly.entity_id
_entity_poly.type
_entity_poly.pdbx_seq_one_letter_code
_entity_poly.pdbx_strand_id
1 'polypeptide(L)'
;GEVLSAVTVTNPDASTETLPVDDLLVFFGLSPNLGPIADWGLELERKQLLVDTEKFQTNVPGIYAVGDIATYPGKKKLILCGFHEAALVAFAIKERINPNEKVFLQYTTTSPIMHERLGVN
;
A
#
# COMPACT_ATOMS: atom_id res chain seq x y z
N GLY A 1 -31.70 7.11 -23.76
CA GLY A 1 -31.37 6.28 -22.59
C GLY A 1 -32.29 6.67 -21.47
N GLU A 2 -32.48 5.80 -20.48
CA GLU A 2 -33.29 6.13 -19.30
C GLU A 2 -32.62 7.28 -18.54
N VAL A 3 -33.40 8.30 -18.21
CA VAL A 3 -32.96 9.49 -17.46
C VAL A 3 -33.47 9.34 -16.04
N LEU A 4 -32.60 9.59 -15.05
CA LEU A 4 -33.01 9.64 -13.65
C LEU A 4 -34.04 10.76 -13.47
N SER A 5 -35.20 10.44 -12.88
CA SER A 5 -36.27 11.42 -12.67
C SER A 5 -36.72 11.51 -11.21
N ALA A 6 -36.38 10.52 -10.39
CA ALA A 6 -36.75 10.48 -8.97
C ALA A 6 -35.92 9.43 -8.20
N VAL A 7 -35.90 9.58 -6.88
CA VAL A 7 -35.37 8.60 -5.93
C VAL A 7 -36.40 8.30 -4.85
N THR A 8 -36.48 7.04 -4.41
CA THR A 8 -37.28 6.66 -3.25
C THR A 8 -36.38 6.60 -2.01
N VAL A 9 -36.77 7.33 -0.97
CA VAL A 9 -36.08 7.37 0.32
C VAL A 9 -36.93 6.64 1.35
N THR A 10 -36.32 5.70 2.07
CA THR A 10 -36.93 5.05 3.23
C THR A 10 -36.50 5.78 4.50
N ASN A 11 -37.47 6.31 5.22
CA ASN A 11 -37.25 7.02 6.48
C ASN A 11 -37.01 6.05 7.66
N PRO A 12 -36.48 6.52 8.80
CA PRO A 12 -36.25 5.69 9.97
C PRO A 12 -37.50 5.00 10.54
N ASP A 13 -38.69 5.57 10.31
CA ASP A 13 -39.99 5.01 10.70
C ASP A 13 -40.53 3.97 9.69
N ALA A 14 -39.72 3.59 8.71
CA ALA A 14 -40.06 2.71 7.58
C ALA A 14 -41.10 3.28 6.60
N SER A 15 -41.52 4.54 6.75
CA SER A 15 -42.25 5.24 5.69
C SER A 15 -41.35 5.45 4.47
N THR A 16 -41.95 5.57 3.31
CA THR A 16 -41.21 5.85 2.07
C THR A 16 -41.76 7.12 1.42
N GLU A 17 -40.86 7.91 0.88
CA GLU A 17 -41.20 9.08 0.06
C GLU A 17 -40.43 9.03 -1.26
N THR A 18 -41.02 9.57 -2.32
CA THR A 18 -40.38 9.66 -3.64
C THR A 18 -40.08 11.12 -3.93
N LEU A 19 -38.81 11.44 -4.16
CA LEU A 19 -38.30 12.77 -4.40
C LEU A 19 -37.91 12.90 -5.88
N PRO A 20 -38.47 13.85 -6.65
CA PRO A 20 -38.05 14.09 -8.02
C PRO A 20 -36.64 14.68 -8.04
N VAL A 21 -35.76 14.11 -8.86
CA VAL A 21 -34.37 14.56 -9.04
C VAL A 21 -33.90 14.30 -10.47
N ASP A 22 -33.07 15.19 -10.99
CA ASP A 22 -32.40 14.99 -12.28
C ASP A 22 -31.05 14.30 -12.13
N ASP A 23 -30.35 14.57 -11.01
CA ASP A 23 -29.01 14.06 -10.71
C ASP A 23 -28.93 13.52 -9.27
N LEU A 24 -28.15 12.45 -9.08
CA LEU A 24 -27.83 11.89 -7.75
C LEU A 24 -26.32 11.79 -7.56
N LEU A 25 -25.79 12.55 -6.59
CA LEU A 25 -24.38 12.52 -6.21
C LEU A 25 -24.22 11.74 -4.90
N VAL A 26 -23.55 10.59 -4.96
CA VAL A 26 -23.37 9.69 -3.80
C VAL A 26 -21.96 9.87 -3.21
N PHE A 27 -21.89 10.34 -1.97
CA PHE A 27 -20.63 10.55 -1.25
C PHE A 27 -20.51 9.63 -0.02
N PHE A 28 -20.61 8.31 -0.21
CA PHE A 28 -20.48 7.33 0.89
C PHE A 28 -19.04 7.14 1.40
N GLY A 29 -18.07 7.86 0.82
CA GLY A 29 -16.66 7.74 1.13
C GLY A 29 -15.96 6.69 0.28
N LEU A 30 -14.74 6.33 0.68
CA LEU A 30 -13.88 5.41 -0.04
C LEU A 30 -13.80 4.07 0.69
N SER A 31 -13.90 2.98 -0.05
CA SER A 31 -13.66 1.62 0.46
C SER A 31 -12.40 1.05 -0.17
N PRO A 32 -11.38 0.68 0.63
CA PRO A 32 -10.15 0.12 0.09
C PRO A 32 -10.41 -1.27 -0.50
N ASN A 33 -9.97 -1.46 -1.74
CA ASN A 33 -9.96 -2.75 -2.42
C ASN A 33 -8.52 -3.04 -2.87
N LEU A 34 -8.12 -4.31 -2.85
CA LEU A 34 -6.84 -4.77 -3.38
C LEU A 34 -6.69 -4.41 -4.87
N GLY A 35 -7.82 -4.37 -5.59
CA GLY A 35 -7.87 -3.93 -6.98
C GLY A 35 -7.00 -4.82 -7.88
N PRO A 36 -6.32 -4.24 -8.88
CA PRO A 36 -5.56 -5.00 -9.88
C PRO A 36 -4.44 -5.88 -9.33
N ILE A 37 -3.92 -5.56 -8.13
CA ILE A 37 -2.83 -6.33 -7.48
C ILE A 37 -3.25 -7.80 -7.29
N ALA A 38 -4.54 -8.07 -7.13
CA ALA A 38 -5.08 -9.42 -7.00
C ALA A 38 -4.74 -10.33 -8.20
N ASP A 39 -4.56 -9.75 -9.39
CA ASP A 39 -4.40 -10.46 -10.66
C ASP A 39 -2.95 -10.46 -11.17
N TRP A 40 -1.99 -9.93 -10.40
CA TRP A 40 -0.58 -9.81 -10.83
C TRP A 40 0.23 -11.10 -10.72
N GLY A 41 -0.39 -12.22 -10.33
CA GLY A 41 0.30 -13.49 -10.10
C GLY A 41 1.22 -13.49 -8.87
N LEU A 42 1.00 -12.56 -7.95
CA LEU A 42 1.69 -12.50 -6.67
C LEU A 42 1.04 -13.45 -5.66
N GLU A 43 1.85 -14.11 -4.84
CA GLU A 43 1.33 -14.99 -3.79
C GLU A 43 0.60 -14.17 -2.72
N LEU A 44 -0.66 -14.57 -2.47
CA LEU A 44 -1.55 -13.91 -1.53
C LEU A 44 -1.96 -14.85 -0.40
N GLU A 45 -1.90 -14.36 0.82
CA GLU A 45 -2.55 -14.96 1.98
C GLU A 45 -3.54 -13.96 2.55
N ARG A 46 -4.83 -14.33 2.62
CA ARG A 46 -5.91 -13.47 3.15
C ARG A 46 -5.93 -12.03 2.57
N LYS A 47 -5.73 -11.91 1.24
CA LYS A 47 -5.65 -10.65 0.48
C LYS A 47 -4.44 -9.77 0.83
N GLN A 48 -3.38 -10.35 1.35
CA GLN A 48 -2.09 -9.70 1.62
C GLN A 48 -0.96 -10.43 0.88
N LEU A 49 0.05 -9.69 0.44
CA LEU A 49 1.20 -10.20 -0.30
C LEU A 49 2.15 -10.94 0.65
N LEU A 50 2.38 -12.22 0.37
CA LEU A 50 3.37 -13.01 1.10
C LEU A 50 4.77 -12.53 0.75
N VAL A 51 5.61 -12.32 1.75
CA VAL A 51 7.00 -11.88 1.57
C VAL A 51 7.96 -12.62 2.49
N ASP A 52 9.24 -12.67 2.11
CA ASP A 52 10.31 -13.08 3.01
C ASP A 52 10.62 -11.98 4.06
N THR A 53 11.30 -12.33 5.15
CA THR A 53 11.61 -11.37 6.23
C THR A 53 13.03 -10.80 6.18
N GLU A 54 13.85 -11.21 5.21
CA GLU A 54 15.21 -10.69 5.01
C GLU A 54 15.18 -9.43 4.13
N LYS A 55 14.37 -9.48 3.08
CA LYS A 55 14.31 -8.51 1.98
C LYS A 55 12.90 -7.98 1.75
N PHE A 56 11.87 -8.60 2.32
CA PHE A 56 10.46 -8.33 2.03
C PHE A 56 10.14 -8.41 0.53
N GLN A 57 10.78 -9.36 -0.16
CA GLN A 57 10.54 -9.67 -1.55
C GLN A 57 9.37 -10.65 -1.66
N THR A 58 8.55 -10.47 -2.69
CA THR A 58 7.47 -11.40 -3.03
C THR A 58 8.02 -12.66 -3.70
N ASN A 59 7.14 -13.58 -4.10
CA ASN A 59 7.48 -14.71 -4.96
C ASN A 59 8.06 -14.30 -6.33
N VAL A 60 7.84 -13.06 -6.78
CA VAL A 60 8.39 -12.54 -8.04
C VAL A 60 9.67 -11.73 -7.77
N PRO A 61 10.84 -12.16 -8.27
CA PRO A 61 12.10 -11.47 -8.03
C PRO A 61 12.12 -10.02 -8.53
N GLY A 62 12.50 -9.09 -7.66
CA GLY A 62 12.49 -7.66 -7.93
C GLY A 62 11.18 -6.95 -7.63
N ILE A 63 10.14 -7.68 -7.19
CA ILE A 63 8.90 -7.10 -6.64
C ILE A 63 8.91 -7.28 -5.12
N TYR A 64 8.73 -6.17 -4.40
CA TYR A 64 8.77 -6.10 -2.94
C TYR A 64 7.44 -5.56 -2.42
N ALA A 65 7.09 -5.90 -1.18
CA ALA A 65 5.89 -5.37 -0.53
C ALA A 65 6.20 -4.99 0.92
N VAL A 66 5.73 -3.81 1.35
CA VAL A 66 5.93 -3.27 2.71
C VAL A 66 4.64 -2.64 3.22
N GLY A 67 4.55 -2.44 4.53
CA GLY A 67 3.36 -1.89 5.18
C GLY A 67 2.22 -2.91 5.26
N ASP A 68 0.98 -2.42 5.34
CA ASP A 68 -0.19 -3.25 5.66
C ASP A 68 -0.56 -4.26 4.57
N ILE A 69 -0.03 -4.10 3.35
CA ILE A 69 -0.23 -5.06 2.27
C ILE A 69 0.63 -6.32 2.42
N ALA A 70 1.75 -6.26 3.14
CA ALA A 70 2.65 -7.40 3.32
C ALA A 70 2.19 -8.33 4.47
N THR A 71 2.45 -9.62 4.33
CA THR A 71 2.25 -10.64 5.37
C THR A 71 3.44 -11.59 5.48
N TYR A 72 3.75 -11.96 6.72
CA TYR A 72 4.83 -12.87 7.12
C TYR A 72 4.61 -13.26 8.60
N PRO A 73 5.24 -14.34 9.10
CA PRO A 73 5.07 -14.77 10.50
C PRO A 73 5.36 -13.64 11.51
N GLY A 74 4.36 -13.30 12.32
CA GLY A 74 4.48 -12.28 13.37
C GLY A 74 4.17 -10.84 12.94
N LYS A 75 3.77 -10.59 11.68
CA LYS A 75 3.42 -9.25 11.16
C LYS A 75 2.47 -8.48 12.10
N LYS A 76 2.79 -7.21 12.35
CA LYS A 76 1.90 -6.20 12.96
C LYS A 76 1.63 -5.09 11.95
N LYS A 77 0.36 -4.69 11.82
CA LYS A 77 -0.07 -3.58 10.95
C LYS A 77 0.13 -2.25 11.67
N LEU A 78 1.40 -1.87 11.77
CA LEU A 78 1.83 -0.68 12.48
C LEU A 78 2.76 0.13 11.56
N ILE A 79 2.63 1.45 11.65
CA ILE A 79 3.46 2.38 10.87
C ILE A 79 4.96 2.10 11.07
N LEU A 80 5.39 1.82 12.31
CA LEU A 80 6.80 1.50 12.58
C LEU A 80 7.32 0.23 11.90
N CYS A 81 6.44 -0.75 11.62
CA CYS A 81 6.82 -1.98 10.94
C CYS A 81 7.07 -1.65 9.47
N GLY A 82 6.20 -0.85 8.86
CA GLY A 82 6.39 -0.33 7.51
C GLY A 82 7.72 0.42 7.33
N PHE A 83 8.15 1.22 8.33
CA PHE A 83 9.46 1.88 8.28
C PHE A 83 10.63 0.90 8.31
N HIS A 84 10.58 -0.10 9.20
CA HIS A 84 11.60 -1.15 9.25
C HIS A 84 11.67 -1.94 7.94
N GLU A 85 10.50 -2.30 7.39
CA GLU A 85 10.38 -3.05 6.15
C GLU A 85 10.94 -2.28 4.95
N ALA A 86 10.55 -1.01 4.83
CA ALA A 86 11.05 -0.13 3.78
C ALA A 86 12.58 0.03 3.83
N ALA A 87 13.15 0.08 5.04
CA ALA A 87 14.61 0.15 5.19
C ALA A 87 15.29 -1.10 4.60
N LEU A 88 14.85 -2.31 4.95
CA LEU A 88 15.44 -3.55 4.42
C LEU A 88 15.22 -3.71 2.90
N VAL A 89 14.03 -3.34 2.38
CA VAL A 89 13.76 -3.33 0.94
C VAL A 89 14.73 -2.42 0.19
N ALA A 90 15.03 -1.22 0.71
CA ALA A 90 15.97 -0.31 0.07
C ALA A 90 17.39 -0.92 -0.05
N PHE A 91 17.86 -1.65 0.97
CA PHE A 91 19.13 -2.39 0.89
C PHE A 91 19.08 -3.51 -0.16
N ALA A 92 18.02 -4.31 -0.16
CA ALA A 92 17.84 -5.40 -1.13
C ALA A 92 17.78 -4.89 -2.58
N ILE A 93 17.08 -3.77 -2.82
CA ILE A 93 17.03 -3.12 -4.13
C ILE A 93 18.42 -2.63 -4.51
N LYS A 94 19.14 -1.97 -3.60
CA LYS A 94 20.48 -1.42 -3.89
C LYS A 94 21.47 -2.50 -4.29
N GLU A 95 21.45 -3.64 -3.60
CA GLU A 95 22.26 -4.82 -3.94
C GLU A 95 21.87 -5.39 -5.31
N ARG A 96 20.57 -5.46 -5.62
CA ARG A 96 20.09 -5.94 -6.92
C ARG A 96 20.51 -5.05 -8.09
N ILE A 97 20.42 -3.73 -7.94
CA ILE A 97 20.79 -2.79 -9.03
C ILE A 97 22.32 -2.66 -9.20
N ASN A 98 23.09 -2.91 -8.14
CA ASN A 98 24.54 -2.80 -8.14
C ASN A 98 25.19 -4.12 -7.65
N PRO A 99 25.06 -5.24 -8.38
CA PRO A 99 25.44 -6.57 -7.88
C PRO A 99 26.95 -6.75 -7.62
N ASN A 100 27.78 -5.89 -8.23
CA ASN A 100 29.23 -5.92 -8.10
C ASN A 100 29.75 -4.92 -7.05
N GLU A 101 28.87 -4.20 -6.37
CA GLU A 101 29.24 -3.20 -5.37
C GLU A 101 28.71 -3.60 -4.00
N LYS A 102 29.59 -3.52 -3.00
CA LYS A 102 29.16 -3.72 -1.61
C LYS A 102 28.28 -2.55 -1.17
N VAL A 103 27.09 -2.85 -0.66
CA VAL A 103 26.22 -1.84 -0.04
C VAL A 103 26.72 -1.55 1.37
N PHE A 104 27.21 -0.34 1.61
CA PHE A 104 27.68 0.08 2.92
C PHE A 104 26.54 0.66 3.74
N LEU A 105 26.37 0.15 4.96
CA LEU A 105 25.54 0.80 5.98
C LEU A 105 26.25 2.07 6.46
N GLN A 106 25.59 3.21 6.30
CA GLN A 106 26.09 4.52 6.71
C GLN A 106 25.04 5.17 7.62
N TYR A 107 25.50 5.81 8.68
CA TYR A 107 24.62 6.50 9.62
C TYR A 107 24.43 7.96 9.19
N THR A 108 23.18 8.42 9.24
CA THR A 108 22.81 9.79 8.88
C THR A 108 23.40 10.86 9.80
N THR A 109 23.93 10.47 10.97
CA THR A 109 24.57 11.38 11.94
C THR A 109 26.04 11.65 11.66
N THR A 110 26.72 10.77 10.92
CA THR A 110 28.18 10.82 10.76
C THR A 110 28.66 10.76 9.32
N SER A 111 27.85 10.30 8.37
CA SER A 111 28.26 10.17 6.97
C SER A 111 28.17 11.51 6.22
N PRO A 112 29.29 12.05 5.70
CA PRO A 112 29.27 13.26 4.88
C PRO A 112 28.48 13.07 3.59
N ILE A 113 28.55 11.88 2.98
CA ILE A 113 27.79 11.54 1.77
C ILE A 113 26.29 11.57 2.05
N MET A 114 25.86 11.12 3.24
CA MET A 114 24.45 11.19 3.62
C MET A 114 24.00 12.63 3.89
N HIS A 115 24.84 13.45 4.53
CA HIS A 115 24.55 14.88 4.73
C HIS A 115 24.40 15.61 3.38
N GLU A 116 25.31 15.37 2.43
CA GLU A 116 25.24 15.92 1.06
C GLU A 116 23.91 15.55 0.39
N ARG A 117 23.54 14.26 0.42
CA ARG A 117 22.28 13.78 -0.17
C ARG A 117 21.03 14.35 0.50
N LEU A 118 21.11 14.66 1.79
CA LEU A 118 20.03 15.24 2.57
C LEU A 118 20.00 16.78 2.53
N GLY A 119 20.99 17.42 1.89
CA GLY A 119 21.12 18.88 1.85
C GLY A 119 21.43 19.50 3.22
N VAL A 120 22.09 18.76 4.11
CA VAL A 120 22.53 19.24 5.42
C VAL A 120 24.00 19.65 5.30
N ASN A 121 24.29 20.95 5.51
CA ASN A 121 25.65 21.50 5.51
C ASN A 121 26.30 21.39 6.89
#